data_AF-A0A328WG51-F1
#
_entry.id   AF-A0A328WG51-F1
#
_cell.length_a   1.000
_cell.length_b   1.000
_cell.length_c   1.000
_cell.angle_alpha   90.00
_cell.angle_beta   90.00
_cell.angle_gamma   90.00
#
_symmetry.space_group_name_H-M   'P 1'
#
loop_
_entity.id
_entity.type
_entity.pdbx_description
1 polymer ?
#
loop_
_entity_poly.entity_id
_entity_poly.type
_entity_poly.pdbx_seq_one_letter_code
_entity_poly.pdbx_strand_id
1 'polypeptide(L)'
;MDAEKVYVFNGMRFMDYIKPDQFVDRLHKELDIEVQDLLPKGFSEIYETLNSQHRSKKKKFDKIFFEEIFYGRLTHAYIHKISTKVAPSKELFLKRVERVLERFQSTAVVALRPYMTTEGFYLMDVLNVTKTGATFLAGFDFTENDVTGTIETARFLAGSNVIRRNTQNEDIPEYLLAGVEIDFKKRHVLVMHKHTVNVQEEEDSEKVHTSSRFYNFIMDKIVNELGIELQTLTLKDQEGMSQMCKFLVNGLVSDIREELNQKTKMEINHFGNSSMKLLRQLYPEGNPITSLQQEEFEAKVSALLLGITILSQYDPEALKVKAKTVGLPGYPVRIFYKNANANTSSTGTKRVENSIVTAETLYSLLTDFENTKYLRSWSMAWFTDVNPSNAQDLDVIQTVIESTKNCFRVNFKARRNLGKELIHNVIDGLNAYRNY
;
A
#
# COMPACT_ATOMS: atom_id res chain seq x y z
N MET A 1 47.63 -4.95 24.44
CA MET A 1 47.15 -4.15 23.30
C MET A 1 46.25 -5.07 22.49
N ASP A 2 44.95 -5.02 22.77
CA ASP A 2 43.98 -5.72 21.93
C ASP A 2 43.86 -4.95 20.62
N ALA A 3 44.05 -5.64 19.50
CA ALA A 3 43.79 -5.06 18.19
C ALA A 3 42.32 -4.60 18.17
N GLU A 4 42.10 -3.28 18.04
CA GLU A 4 40.78 -2.75 17.73
C GLU A 4 40.31 -3.43 16.45
N LYS A 5 39.33 -4.34 16.58
CA LYS A 5 38.70 -4.97 15.42
C LYS A 5 38.05 -3.86 14.61
N VAL A 6 38.64 -3.55 13.46
CA VAL A 6 38.06 -2.64 12.46
C VAL A 6 36.68 -3.18 12.10
N TYR A 7 35.65 -2.40 12.39
CA TYR A 7 34.29 -2.72 12.00
C TYR A 7 34.14 -2.50 10.50
N VAL A 8 33.51 -3.46 9.81
CA VAL A 8 33.27 -3.41 8.36
C VAL A 8 31.78 -3.57 8.09
N PHE A 9 31.22 -2.64 7.33
CA PHE A 9 29.82 -2.70 6.91
C PHE A 9 29.62 -3.74 5.80
N ASN A 10 28.80 -4.75 6.06
CA ASN A 10 28.48 -5.83 5.13
C ASN A 10 27.08 -5.69 4.50
N GLY A 11 26.32 -4.65 4.87
CA GLY A 11 24.93 -4.45 4.47
C GLY A 11 24.70 -3.94 3.05
N MET A 12 25.68 -4.04 2.15
CA MET A 12 25.63 -3.41 0.82
C MET A 12 24.43 -3.83 -0.04
N ARG A 13 23.93 -5.05 0.12
CA ARG A 13 22.77 -5.55 -0.63
C ARG A 13 21.43 -5.00 -0.15
N PHE A 14 21.39 -4.33 1.01
CA PHE A 14 20.20 -3.61 1.48
C PHE A 14 20.09 -2.21 0.88
N MET A 15 21.15 -1.70 0.24
CA MET A 15 21.22 -0.33 -0.26
C MET A 15 20.17 -0.02 -1.33
N ASP A 16 19.74 -1.02 -2.09
CA ASP A 16 18.69 -0.88 -3.10
C ASP A 16 17.31 -0.53 -2.53
N TYR A 17 17.16 -0.64 -1.20
CA TYR A 17 15.91 -0.45 -0.48
C TYR A 17 15.83 0.88 0.29
N ILE A 18 16.94 1.59 0.43
CA ILE A 18 17.01 2.83 1.21
C ILE A 18 17.32 4.05 0.35
N LYS A 19 17.16 5.23 0.94
CA LYS A 19 17.77 6.48 0.45
C LYS A 19 18.73 6.99 1.52
N PRO A 20 20.06 7.01 1.26
CA PRO A 20 21.05 7.48 2.22
C PRO A 20 20.74 8.85 2.82
N ASP A 21 20.31 9.81 2.00
CA ASP A 21 20.00 11.17 2.45
C ASP A 21 18.85 11.17 3.49
N GLN A 22 17.82 10.37 3.27
CA GLN A 22 16.69 10.25 4.21
C GLN A 22 17.13 9.61 5.53
N PHE A 23 18.01 8.61 5.48
CA PHE A 23 18.59 8.02 6.67
C PHE A 23 19.37 9.06 7.48
N VAL A 24 20.24 9.84 6.82
CA VAL A 24 21.02 10.91 7.45
C VAL A 24 20.11 11.98 8.07
N ASP A 25 19.09 12.45 7.35
CA ASP A 25 18.12 13.43 7.86
C ASP A 25 17.43 12.94 9.14
N ARG A 26 17.09 11.65 9.20
CA ARG A 26 16.47 11.04 10.39
C ARG A 26 17.44 10.90 11.55
N LEU A 27 18.72 10.60 11.30
CA LEU A 27 19.74 10.59 12.35
C LEU A 27 19.87 11.96 13.01
N HIS A 28 19.87 13.03 12.22
CA HIS A 28 19.89 14.39 12.73
C HIS A 28 18.62 14.69 13.54
N LYS A 29 17.43 14.49 12.95
CA LYS A 29 16.15 14.84 13.59
C LYS A 29 15.80 14.01 14.83
N GLU A 30 16.05 12.70 14.80
CA GLU A 30 15.61 11.78 15.86
C GLU A 30 16.68 11.52 16.93
N LEU A 31 17.96 11.60 16.55
CA LEU A 31 19.07 11.23 17.42
C LEU A 31 20.06 12.36 17.71
N ASP A 32 19.87 13.54 17.12
CA ASP A 32 20.79 14.68 17.26
C ASP A 32 22.22 14.27 16.91
N ILE A 33 22.38 13.63 15.75
CA ILE A 33 23.67 13.22 15.18
C ILE A 33 23.89 14.04 13.92
N GLU A 34 24.90 14.91 13.93
CA GLU A 34 25.33 15.66 12.75
C GLU A 34 26.20 14.77 11.87
N VAL A 35 25.73 14.53 10.65
CA VAL A 35 26.39 13.67 9.66
C VAL A 35 26.72 14.45 8.38
N GLN A 36 26.50 15.78 8.38
CA GLN A 36 26.57 16.62 7.18
C GLN A 36 27.95 16.59 6.50
N ASP A 37 29.03 16.37 7.26
CA ASP A 37 30.40 16.21 6.74
C ASP A 37 30.70 14.81 6.15
N LEU A 38 29.76 13.86 6.25
CA LEU A 38 29.92 12.48 5.75
C LEU A 38 29.12 12.19 4.47
N LEU A 39 28.26 13.10 3.99
CA LEU A 39 27.46 12.88 2.78
C LEU A 39 28.26 12.65 1.47
N PRO A 40 29.48 13.20 1.26
CA PRO A 40 30.29 12.80 0.12
C PRO A 40 30.90 11.40 0.26
N LYS A 41 30.83 10.79 1.45
CA LYS A 41 31.36 9.45 1.73
C LYS A 41 30.25 8.42 1.48
N GLY A 42 30.58 7.29 0.85
CA GLY A 42 29.60 6.24 0.57
C GLY A 42 28.90 5.74 1.86
N PHE A 43 27.71 5.14 1.73
CA PHE A 43 26.91 4.73 2.90
C PHE A 43 27.65 3.81 3.88
N SER A 44 28.54 2.94 3.39
CA SER A 44 29.38 2.11 4.26
C SER A 44 30.22 2.94 5.22
N GLU A 45 30.89 3.98 4.71
CA GLU A 45 31.75 4.86 5.51
C GLU A 45 30.92 5.66 6.51
N ILE A 46 29.72 6.10 6.12
CA ILE A 46 28.76 6.74 7.04
C ILE A 46 28.46 5.77 8.19
N TYR A 47 28.08 4.52 7.88
CA TYR A 47 27.70 3.53 8.89
C TYR A 47 28.87 3.12 9.81
N GLU A 48 30.06 2.94 9.25
CA GLU A 48 31.28 2.62 10.00
C GLU A 48 31.67 3.77 10.94
N THR A 49 31.51 5.03 10.48
CA THR A 49 31.71 6.21 11.32
C THR A 49 30.69 6.27 12.45
N LEU A 50 29.40 6.01 12.18
CA LEU A 50 28.37 5.96 13.21
C LEU A 50 28.66 4.89 14.26
N ASN A 51 29.11 3.72 13.83
CA ASN A 51 29.41 2.62 14.76
C ASN A 51 30.64 2.91 15.63
N SER A 52 31.65 3.61 15.10
CA SER A 52 32.84 3.99 15.85
C SER A 52 32.59 5.17 16.81
N GLN A 53 31.90 6.22 16.35
CA GLN A 53 31.70 7.46 17.12
C GLN A 53 30.46 7.43 18.02
N HIS A 54 29.42 6.68 17.66
CA HIS A 54 28.12 6.69 18.34
C HIS A 54 27.66 5.29 18.75
N ARG A 55 28.59 4.42 19.17
CA ARG A 55 28.31 3.02 19.56
C ARG A 55 27.16 2.87 20.55
N SER A 56 27.00 3.79 21.51
CA SER A 56 25.90 3.78 22.50
C SER A 56 24.52 3.97 21.87
N LYS A 57 24.44 4.60 20.70
CA LYS A 57 23.21 4.82 19.93
C LYS A 57 22.96 3.75 18.86
N LYS A 58 23.80 2.70 18.76
CA LYS A 58 23.71 1.67 17.72
C LYS A 58 22.33 1.08 17.51
N LYS A 59 21.70 0.59 18.58
CA LYS A 59 20.34 0.01 18.49
C LYS A 59 19.33 1.00 17.88
N LYS A 60 19.50 2.31 18.10
CA LYS A 60 18.60 3.34 17.58
C LYS A 60 18.83 3.60 16.09
N PHE A 61 20.08 3.77 15.65
CA PHE A 61 20.33 3.96 14.22
C PHE A 61 20.12 2.68 13.40
N ASP A 62 20.37 1.50 13.98
CA ASP A 62 20.02 0.21 13.35
C ASP A 62 18.50 0.10 13.13
N LYS A 63 17.70 0.57 14.09
CA LYS A 63 16.24 0.66 13.95
C LYS A 63 15.82 1.63 12.85
N ILE A 64 16.47 2.79 12.73
CA ILE A 64 16.21 3.72 11.63
C ILE A 64 16.53 3.03 10.29
N PHE A 65 17.67 2.34 10.19
CA PHE A 65 18.04 1.60 8.98
C PHE A 65 17.01 0.50 8.63
N PHE A 66 16.53 -0.23 9.64
CA PHE A 66 15.45 -1.21 9.49
C PHE A 66 14.19 -0.56 8.91
N GLU A 67 13.77 0.58 9.46
CA GLU A 67 12.57 1.29 9.01
C GLU A 67 12.72 1.87 7.61
N GLU A 68 13.90 2.39 7.25
CA GLU A 68 14.18 2.86 5.88
C GLU A 68 14.07 1.72 4.86
N ILE A 69 14.54 0.51 5.19
CA ILE A 69 14.38 -0.65 4.31
C ILE A 69 12.90 -1.04 4.22
N PHE A 70 12.22 -1.13 5.36
CA PHE A 70 10.85 -1.62 5.46
C PHE A 70 9.85 -0.70 4.75
N TYR A 71 9.92 0.61 5.01
CA TYR A 71 8.98 1.62 4.52
C TYR A 71 9.50 2.42 3.32
N GLY A 72 10.73 2.15 2.85
CA GLY A 72 11.31 2.80 1.69
C GLY A 72 10.71 2.30 0.38
N ARG A 73 11.12 1.10 -0.05
CA ARG A 73 10.88 0.60 -1.43
C ARG A 73 10.10 -0.72 -1.53
N LEU A 74 9.52 -1.20 -0.43
CA LEU A 74 8.62 -2.35 -0.46
C LEU A 74 7.24 -1.90 -0.96
N THR A 75 7.02 -1.97 -2.27
CA THR A 75 5.87 -1.32 -2.95
C THR A 75 4.63 -2.22 -3.09
N HIS A 76 4.71 -3.50 -2.77
CA HIS A 76 3.58 -4.44 -2.87
C HIS A 76 3.17 -4.86 -1.48
N ALA A 77 1.99 -4.43 -1.04
CA ALA A 77 1.45 -4.67 0.29
C ALA A 77 0.27 -5.64 0.23
N TYR A 78 0.31 -6.69 1.04
CA TYR A 78 -0.81 -7.58 1.32
C TYR A 78 -1.33 -7.29 2.71
N ILE A 79 -2.64 -7.09 2.83
CA ILE A 79 -3.28 -6.63 4.07
C ILE A 79 -4.30 -7.67 4.53
N HIS A 80 -4.03 -8.28 5.67
CA HIS A 80 -4.90 -9.28 6.29
C HIS A 80 -5.47 -8.74 7.59
N LYS A 81 -6.69 -9.16 7.93
CA LYS A 81 -7.25 -8.92 9.25
C LYS A 81 -6.96 -10.08 10.19
N ILE A 82 -6.73 -9.76 11.45
CA ILE A 82 -6.51 -10.75 12.50
C ILE A 82 -7.89 -11.18 13.05
N SER A 83 -8.20 -12.47 12.97
CA SER A 83 -9.46 -13.04 13.45
C SER A 83 -9.61 -12.92 14.96
N THR A 84 -8.51 -13.11 15.70
CA THR A 84 -8.51 -13.03 17.16
C THR A 84 -8.70 -11.58 17.63
N LYS A 85 -9.46 -11.42 18.71
CA LYS A 85 -9.73 -10.11 19.34
C LYS A 85 -8.72 -9.75 20.41
N VAL A 86 -8.09 -10.75 21.01
CA VAL A 86 -7.16 -10.59 22.14
C VAL A 86 -5.74 -10.75 21.64
N ALA A 87 -4.90 -9.77 21.94
CA ALA A 87 -3.48 -9.82 21.67
C ALA A 87 -2.82 -10.91 22.53
N PRO A 88 -1.78 -11.60 22.02
CA PRO A 88 -1.06 -12.60 22.82
C PRO A 88 -0.32 -11.93 23.98
N SER A 89 -0.20 -12.65 25.11
CA SER A 89 0.75 -12.26 26.14
C SER A 89 2.17 -12.29 25.59
N LYS A 90 3.06 -11.49 26.17
CA LYS A 90 4.48 -11.47 25.79
C LYS A 90 5.10 -12.87 25.77
N GLU A 91 4.94 -13.63 26.84
CA GLU A 91 5.51 -14.97 26.98
C GLU A 91 5.08 -15.91 25.83
N LEU A 92 3.77 -15.96 25.55
CA LEU A 92 3.23 -16.77 24.47
C LEU A 92 3.76 -16.32 23.11
N PHE A 93 3.84 -15.01 22.89
CA PHE A 93 4.34 -14.45 21.64
C PHE A 93 5.83 -14.78 21.45
N LEU A 94 6.68 -14.58 22.46
CA LEU A 94 8.10 -14.86 22.37
C LEU A 94 8.38 -16.35 22.11
N LYS A 95 7.64 -17.26 22.75
CA LYS A 95 7.71 -18.70 22.43
C LYS A 95 7.36 -19.01 20.97
N ARG A 96 6.42 -18.26 20.39
CA ARG A 96 6.06 -18.40 18.97
C ARG A 96 7.15 -17.80 18.06
N VAL A 97 7.80 -16.72 18.48
CA VAL A 97 8.95 -16.13 17.80
C VAL A 97 10.13 -17.10 17.77
N GLU A 98 10.40 -17.86 18.83
CA GLU A 98 11.45 -18.89 18.83
C GLU A 98 11.32 -19.85 17.65
N ARG A 99 10.09 -20.31 17.36
CA ARG A 99 9.81 -21.16 16.19
C ARG A 99 10.14 -20.47 14.87
N VAL A 100 9.81 -19.18 14.74
CA VAL A 100 10.20 -18.37 13.58
C VAL A 100 11.73 -18.33 13.46
N LEU A 101 12.44 -18.04 14.55
CA LEU A 101 13.90 -17.96 14.55
C LEU A 101 14.53 -19.29 14.13
N GLU A 102 14.06 -20.41 14.66
CA GLU A 102 14.53 -21.76 14.29
C GLU A 102 14.43 -22.02 12.78
N ARG A 103 13.35 -21.58 12.13
CA ARG A 103 13.18 -21.72 10.67
C ARG A 103 14.29 -21.02 9.87
N PHE A 104 14.76 -19.86 10.33
CA PHE A 104 15.80 -19.07 9.65
C PHE A 104 17.23 -19.35 10.16
N GLN A 105 17.41 -19.84 11.39
CA GLN A 105 18.73 -20.15 11.94
C GLN A 105 19.41 -21.33 11.25
N SER A 106 18.63 -22.26 10.70
CA SER A 106 19.14 -23.41 9.93
C SER A 106 19.94 -22.98 8.69
N THR A 107 19.59 -21.83 8.10
CA THR A 107 20.24 -21.25 6.91
C THR A 107 21.18 -20.10 7.26
N ALA A 108 21.13 -19.57 8.49
CA ALA A 108 22.00 -18.50 8.96
C ALA A 108 23.44 -18.97 9.18
N VAL A 109 24.39 -18.07 8.89
CA VAL A 109 25.80 -18.24 9.23
C VAL A 109 25.93 -18.43 10.75
N VAL A 110 26.69 -19.45 11.18
CA VAL A 110 26.83 -19.83 12.60
C VAL A 110 27.20 -18.64 13.49
N ALA A 111 28.06 -17.75 13.00
CA ALA A 111 28.50 -16.55 13.72
C ALA A 111 27.37 -15.54 14.00
N LEU A 112 26.29 -15.54 13.22
CA LEU A 112 25.17 -14.61 13.38
C LEU A 112 24.08 -15.14 14.33
N ARG A 113 24.03 -16.46 14.58
CA ARG A 113 23.00 -17.10 15.42
C ARG A 113 22.89 -16.51 16.82
N PRO A 114 23.99 -16.18 17.55
CA PRO A 114 23.89 -15.60 18.89
C PRO A 114 23.20 -14.23 18.94
N TYR A 115 23.16 -13.51 17.82
CA TYR A 115 22.52 -12.19 17.74
C TYR A 115 21.01 -12.28 17.40
N MET A 116 20.53 -13.44 16.96
CA MET A 116 19.12 -13.67 16.63
C MET A 116 18.34 -14.06 17.89
N THR A 117 17.97 -13.08 18.72
CA THR A 117 17.27 -13.29 19.99
C THR A 117 15.77 -12.98 19.90
N THR A 118 14.99 -13.52 20.83
CA THR A 118 13.56 -13.21 21.01
C THR A 118 13.33 -11.81 21.57
N GLU A 119 14.36 -11.13 22.08
CA GLU A 119 14.27 -9.75 22.56
C GLU A 119 14.38 -8.70 21.44
N GLY A 120 14.54 -9.17 20.19
CA GLY A 120 14.68 -8.33 19.01
C GLY A 120 16.12 -8.00 18.66
N PHE A 121 16.34 -7.78 17.37
CA PHE A 121 17.67 -7.57 16.79
C PHE A 121 17.59 -6.89 15.41
N TYR A 122 18.73 -6.35 14.99
CA TYR A 122 18.96 -5.78 13.68
C TYR A 122 20.32 -6.26 13.17
N LEU A 123 20.34 -6.96 12.04
CA LEU A 123 21.55 -7.57 11.46
C LEU A 123 21.89 -7.02 10.08
N MET A 124 21.16 -6.01 9.60
CA MET A 124 21.29 -5.52 8.23
C MET A 124 22.71 -5.02 7.91
N ASP A 125 23.48 -4.59 8.91
CA ASP A 125 24.85 -4.11 8.77
C ASP A 125 25.91 -5.22 8.73
N VAL A 126 25.63 -6.39 9.31
CA VAL A 126 26.55 -7.53 9.40
C VAL A 126 26.19 -8.70 8.49
N LEU A 127 24.96 -8.72 7.95
CA LEU A 127 24.42 -9.84 7.19
C LEU A 127 24.95 -9.87 5.74
N ASN A 128 25.70 -10.92 5.41
CA ASN A 128 26.23 -11.18 4.08
C ASN A 128 25.89 -12.62 3.63
N VAL A 129 24.70 -12.79 3.03
CA VAL A 129 24.20 -14.09 2.56
C VAL A 129 24.55 -14.25 1.08
N THR A 130 25.59 -15.01 0.79
CA THR A 130 26.12 -15.15 -0.59
C THR A 130 25.55 -16.34 -1.36
N LYS A 131 25.09 -17.39 -0.67
CA LYS A 131 24.55 -18.60 -1.29
C LYS A 131 23.20 -18.29 -1.95
N THR A 132 23.04 -18.60 -3.24
CA THR A 132 21.75 -18.47 -3.94
C THR A 132 20.69 -19.36 -3.29
N GLY A 133 19.45 -18.87 -3.22
CA GLY A 133 18.32 -19.53 -2.58
C GLY A 133 18.36 -19.50 -1.05
N ALA A 134 19.46 -19.09 -0.41
CA ALA A 134 19.54 -19.04 1.03
C ALA A 134 18.60 -17.98 1.60
N THR A 135 17.79 -18.37 2.57
CA THR A 135 16.83 -17.51 3.26
C THR A 135 17.44 -16.98 4.56
N PHE A 136 16.96 -15.83 5.02
CA PHE A 136 17.46 -15.19 6.22
C PHE A 136 16.41 -14.30 6.88
N LEU A 137 16.61 -14.03 8.16
CA LEU A 137 15.89 -13.02 8.94
C LEU A 137 16.88 -11.93 9.32
N ALA A 138 16.69 -10.73 8.78
CA ALA A 138 17.60 -9.60 8.93
C ALA A 138 17.27 -8.72 10.15
N GLY A 139 16.03 -8.71 10.59
CA GLY A 139 15.65 -7.96 11.79
C GLY A 139 14.30 -8.38 12.34
N PHE A 140 14.14 -8.19 13.65
CA PHE A 140 12.92 -8.42 14.39
C PHE A 140 12.82 -7.42 15.54
N ASP A 141 11.67 -6.78 15.69
CA ASP A 141 11.35 -6.00 16.88
C ASP A 141 9.85 -6.10 17.24
N PHE A 142 9.51 -5.69 18.45
CA PHE A 142 8.13 -5.63 18.92
C PHE A 142 7.95 -4.53 19.95
N THR A 143 6.70 -4.14 20.17
CA THR A 143 6.29 -3.27 21.27
C THR A 143 5.26 -3.97 22.15
N GLU A 144 5.36 -3.72 23.44
CA GLU A 144 4.49 -4.29 24.47
C GLU A 144 3.64 -3.17 25.08
N ASN A 145 2.41 -3.52 25.46
CA ASN A 145 1.57 -2.68 26.27
C ASN A 145 1.92 -2.91 27.74
N ASP A 146 2.63 -1.96 28.35
CA ASP A 146 3.14 -2.08 29.73
C ASP A 146 2.05 -2.35 30.78
N VAL A 147 0.80 -1.94 30.51
CA VAL A 147 -0.32 -2.10 31.44
C VAL A 147 -0.91 -3.51 31.39
N THR A 148 -1.00 -4.10 30.20
CA THR A 148 -1.66 -5.40 29.98
C THR A 148 -0.68 -6.57 29.82
N GLY A 149 0.61 -6.30 29.60
CA GLY A 149 1.63 -7.32 29.31
C GLY A 149 1.41 -8.04 27.97
N THR A 150 0.67 -7.40 27.05
CA THR A 150 0.34 -7.96 25.73
C THR A 150 1.12 -7.24 24.64
N ILE A 151 1.34 -7.93 23.52
CA ILE A 151 2.06 -7.35 22.38
C ILE A 151 1.15 -6.40 21.60
N GLU A 152 1.61 -5.18 21.34
CA GLU A 152 0.89 -4.21 20.52
C GLU A 152 1.26 -4.35 19.05
N THR A 153 2.56 -4.32 18.76
CA THR A 153 3.08 -4.43 17.40
C THR A 153 4.29 -5.36 17.34
N ALA A 154 4.50 -6.00 16.20
CA ALA A 154 5.71 -6.76 15.92
C ALA A 154 6.09 -6.62 14.45
N ARG A 155 7.39 -6.54 14.17
CA ARG A 155 7.91 -6.38 12.81
C ARG A 155 9.04 -7.35 12.54
N PHE A 156 9.05 -7.92 11.34
CA PHE A 156 10.07 -8.83 10.84
C PHE A 156 10.55 -8.34 9.48
N LEU A 157 11.86 -8.39 9.25
CA LEU A 157 12.45 -8.18 7.94
C LEU A 157 13.19 -9.45 7.54
N ALA A 158 12.67 -10.15 6.54
CA ALA A 158 13.21 -11.42 6.07
C ALA A 158 13.43 -11.38 4.56
N GLY A 159 14.26 -12.31 4.07
CA GLY A 159 14.54 -12.37 2.65
C GLY A 159 15.17 -13.65 2.18
N SER A 160 15.48 -13.65 0.89
CA SER A 160 16.25 -14.70 0.22
C SER A 160 17.26 -14.05 -0.73
N ASN A 161 18.45 -14.64 -0.82
CA ASN A 161 19.43 -14.24 -1.82
C ASN A 161 19.12 -14.92 -3.15
N VAL A 162 18.99 -14.14 -4.22
CA VAL A 162 18.67 -14.64 -5.57
C VAL A 162 19.62 -14.06 -6.61
N ILE A 163 19.66 -14.69 -7.78
CA ILE A 163 20.32 -14.13 -8.96
C ILE A 163 19.26 -13.46 -9.84
N ARG A 164 19.47 -12.18 -10.14
CA ARG A 164 18.64 -11.41 -11.08
C ARG A 164 19.45 -11.11 -12.34
N ARG A 165 18.82 -11.29 -13.50
CA ARG A 165 19.38 -10.81 -14.77
C ARG A 165 19.05 -9.32 -14.97
N ASN A 166 20.07 -8.48 -15.08
CA ASN A 166 19.92 -7.05 -15.30
C ASN A 166 19.55 -6.76 -16.77
N THR A 167 19.36 -5.48 -17.11
CA THR A 167 19.03 -5.04 -18.48
C THR A 167 20.17 -5.22 -19.49
N GLN A 168 21.38 -5.48 -19.01
CA GLN A 168 22.58 -5.76 -19.81
C GLN A 168 22.84 -7.28 -19.94
N ASN A 169 21.89 -8.12 -19.52
CA ASN A 169 22.00 -9.58 -19.47
C ASN A 169 23.09 -10.13 -18.52
N GLU A 170 23.50 -9.34 -17.54
CA GLU A 170 24.43 -9.77 -16.50
C GLU A 170 23.68 -10.30 -15.28
N ASP A 171 24.26 -11.30 -14.64
CA ASP A 171 23.69 -11.98 -13.49
C ASP A 171 24.22 -11.34 -12.20
N ILE A 172 23.32 -10.70 -11.45
CA ILE A 172 23.65 -9.94 -10.24
C ILE A 172 22.98 -10.59 -9.03
N PRO A 173 23.72 -10.86 -7.94
CA PRO A 173 23.11 -11.29 -6.69
C PRO A 173 22.33 -10.14 -6.03
N GLU A 174 21.06 -10.36 -5.72
CA GLU A 174 20.16 -9.39 -5.07
C GLU A 174 19.41 -10.07 -3.92
N TYR A 175 19.09 -9.30 -2.88
CA TYR A 175 18.17 -9.76 -1.85
C TYR A 175 16.74 -9.51 -2.28
N LEU A 176 15.90 -10.54 -2.30
CA LEU A 176 14.45 -10.38 -2.23
C LEU A 176 14.06 -10.17 -0.77
N LEU A 177 13.58 -8.97 -0.44
CA LEU A 177 13.19 -8.61 0.93
C LEU A 177 11.68 -8.49 1.08
N ALA A 178 11.20 -8.95 2.23
CA ALA A 178 9.85 -8.70 2.71
C ALA A 178 9.86 -8.19 4.15
N GLY A 179 9.03 -7.19 4.39
CA GLY A 179 8.66 -6.73 5.71
C GLY A 179 7.32 -7.35 6.12
N VAL A 180 7.23 -7.85 7.35
CA VAL A 180 5.97 -8.24 7.98
C VAL A 180 5.75 -7.33 9.17
N GLU A 181 4.65 -6.60 9.19
CA GLU A 181 4.21 -5.78 10.33
C GLU A 181 2.87 -6.34 10.83
N ILE A 182 2.82 -6.60 12.12
CA ILE A 182 1.64 -7.12 12.81
C ILE A 182 1.23 -6.04 13.80
N ASP A 183 0.02 -5.53 13.65
CA ASP A 183 -0.58 -4.58 14.58
C ASP A 183 -1.78 -5.26 15.24
N PHE A 184 -1.61 -5.71 16.48
CA PHE A 184 -2.66 -6.37 17.24
C PHE A 184 -3.72 -5.38 17.71
N LYS A 185 -3.38 -4.10 17.90
CA LYS A 185 -4.31 -3.04 18.31
C LYS A 185 -5.28 -2.71 17.17
N LYS A 186 -4.76 -2.54 15.96
CA LYS A 186 -5.54 -2.31 14.74
C LYS A 186 -6.00 -3.62 14.07
N ARG A 187 -5.62 -4.77 14.62
CA ARG A 187 -6.01 -6.13 14.19
C ARG A 187 -5.73 -6.41 12.72
N HIS A 188 -4.53 -6.08 12.25
CA HIS A 188 -4.12 -6.41 10.89
C HIS A 188 -2.68 -6.88 10.79
N VAL A 189 -2.39 -7.62 9.72
CA VAL A 189 -1.06 -8.01 9.29
C VAL A 189 -0.80 -7.39 7.92
N LEU A 190 0.32 -6.71 7.82
CA LEU A 190 0.83 -6.08 6.61
C LEU A 190 2.08 -6.82 6.15
N VAL A 191 2.02 -7.45 4.98
CA VAL A 191 3.19 -8.08 4.34
C VAL A 191 3.58 -7.25 3.13
N MET A 192 4.75 -6.62 3.18
CA MET A 192 5.26 -5.75 2.12
C MET A 192 6.48 -6.38 1.47
N HIS A 193 6.56 -6.31 0.14
CA HIS A 193 7.77 -6.67 -0.58
C HIS A 193 7.93 -5.84 -1.86
N LYS A 194 9.12 -5.87 -2.46
CA LYS A 194 9.37 -5.29 -3.78
C LYS A 194 8.99 -6.29 -4.87
N HIS A 195 8.42 -5.83 -5.98
CA HIS A 195 8.28 -6.67 -7.16
C HIS A 195 9.60 -6.65 -7.93
N THR A 196 10.24 -7.81 -7.97
CA THR A 196 11.48 -8.03 -8.73
C THR A 196 11.17 -8.93 -9.92
N VAL A 197 11.61 -8.50 -11.10
CA VAL A 197 11.47 -9.25 -12.36
C VAL A 197 12.80 -9.88 -12.75
N ASN A 198 12.78 -10.87 -13.63
CA ASN A 198 13.98 -11.56 -14.16
C ASN A 198 14.82 -12.25 -13.08
N VAL A 199 14.18 -12.77 -12.04
CA VAL A 199 14.82 -13.65 -11.06
C VAL A 199 14.98 -15.04 -11.70
N GLN A 200 16.19 -15.60 -11.64
CA GLN A 200 16.48 -16.91 -12.21
C GLN A 200 15.92 -18.04 -11.34
N GLU A 201 15.37 -19.08 -11.98
CA GLU A 201 14.93 -20.30 -11.29
C GLU A 201 16.11 -21.29 -11.19
N GLU A 202 16.51 -21.65 -9.97
CA GLU A 202 17.39 -22.81 -9.72
C GLU A 202 16.55 -24.04 -9.36
N GLU A 203 16.98 -25.22 -9.82
CA GLU A 203 16.22 -26.48 -9.67
C GLU A 203 16.10 -26.94 -8.21
N ASP A 204 17.05 -26.56 -7.34
CA ASP A 204 17.19 -27.07 -5.96
C ASP A 204 16.84 -26.07 -4.83
N SER A 205 16.35 -24.86 -5.15
CA SER A 205 15.98 -23.86 -4.12
C SER A 205 14.51 -23.95 -3.72
N GLU A 206 14.16 -23.54 -2.48
CA GLU A 206 12.76 -23.18 -2.17
C GLU A 206 12.33 -22.13 -3.23
N LYS A 207 11.36 -22.48 -4.08
CA LYS A 207 11.06 -21.74 -5.33
C LYS A 207 10.40 -20.38 -5.05
N VAL A 208 11.11 -19.41 -4.47
CA VAL A 208 10.55 -18.10 -4.07
C VAL A 208 10.60 -17.03 -5.17
N HIS A 209 10.93 -17.41 -6.40
CA HIS A 209 11.31 -16.49 -7.49
C HIS A 209 10.16 -15.64 -8.06
N THR A 210 8.90 -15.94 -7.72
CA THR A 210 7.75 -15.12 -8.12
C THR A 210 7.21 -14.36 -6.92
N SER A 211 6.66 -13.16 -7.15
CA SER A 211 5.99 -12.34 -6.13
C SER A 211 5.03 -13.15 -5.25
N SER A 212 4.17 -13.97 -5.85
CA SER A 212 3.20 -14.79 -5.11
C SER A 212 3.86 -15.92 -4.31
N ARG A 213 4.89 -16.59 -4.85
CA ARG A 213 5.61 -17.64 -4.11
C ARG A 213 6.42 -17.06 -2.96
N PHE A 214 7.07 -15.91 -3.15
CA PHE A 214 7.79 -15.21 -2.08
C PHE A 214 6.84 -14.77 -0.96
N TYR A 215 5.70 -14.16 -1.31
CA TYR A 215 4.65 -13.84 -0.35
C TYR A 215 4.19 -15.07 0.44
N ASN A 216 3.88 -16.19 -0.22
CA ASN A 216 3.46 -17.43 0.45
C ASN A 216 4.55 -18.00 1.38
N PHE A 217 5.82 -17.91 0.96
CA PHE A 217 6.96 -18.28 1.81
C PHE A 217 7.00 -17.46 3.09
N ILE A 218 6.82 -16.14 2.99
CA ILE A 218 6.78 -15.24 4.15
C ILE A 218 5.59 -15.55 5.07
N MET A 219 4.41 -15.81 4.50
CA MET A 219 3.24 -16.21 5.26
C MET A 219 3.48 -17.51 6.03
N ASP A 220 4.10 -18.50 5.39
CA ASP A 220 4.41 -19.79 6.00
C ASP A 220 5.44 -19.67 7.12
N LYS A 221 6.61 -19.06 6.85
CA LYS A 221 7.73 -19.05 7.78
C LYS A 221 7.57 -18.07 8.95
N ILE A 222 6.70 -17.06 8.82
CA ILE A 222 6.51 -16.03 9.85
C ILE A 222 5.08 -16.08 10.39
N VAL A 223 4.08 -15.78 9.55
CA VAL A 223 2.71 -15.55 10.05
C VAL A 223 2.07 -16.83 10.61
N ASN A 224 2.22 -17.96 9.90
CA ASN A 224 1.71 -19.25 10.34
C ASN A 224 2.46 -19.77 11.57
N GLU A 225 3.78 -19.61 11.63
CA GLU A 225 4.60 -19.98 12.79
C GLU A 225 4.27 -19.15 14.04
N LEU A 226 3.83 -17.91 13.85
CA LEU A 226 3.28 -17.08 14.93
C LEU A 226 1.88 -17.54 15.37
N GLY A 227 1.24 -18.47 14.67
CA GLY A 227 -0.11 -18.95 14.97
C GLY A 227 -1.14 -17.83 14.96
N ILE A 228 -1.01 -16.90 14.01
CA ILE A 228 -1.96 -15.80 13.81
C ILE A 228 -3.04 -16.27 12.84
N GLU A 229 -4.28 -16.28 13.31
CA GLU A 229 -5.43 -16.59 12.47
C GLU A 229 -5.84 -15.36 11.68
N LEU A 230 -5.94 -15.51 10.37
CA LEU A 230 -6.30 -14.43 9.45
C LEU A 230 -7.71 -14.61 8.92
N GLN A 231 -8.40 -13.48 8.74
CA GLN A 231 -9.72 -13.41 8.13
C GLN A 231 -9.63 -12.70 6.79
N THR A 232 -10.32 -13.23 5.78
CA THR A 232 -10.52 -12.56 4.48
C THR A 232 -11.98 -12.68 4.09
N LEU A 233 -12.68 -11.55 4.01
CA LEU A 233 -14.04 -11.49 3.51
C LEU A 233 -14.07 -10.65 2.23
N THR A 234 -13.74 -11.27 1.10
CA THR A 234 -13.60 -10.58 -0.21
C THR A 234 -14.81 -9.72 -0.56
N LEU A 235 -16.04 -10.20 -0.35
CA LEU A 235 -17.24 -9.41 -0.66
C LEU A 235 -17.36 -8.17 0.23
N LYS A 236 -16.95 -8.25 1.49
CA LYS A 236 -16.93 -7.11 2.42
C LYS A 236 -15.83 -6.12 2.08
N ASP A 237 -14.66 -6.61 1.68
CA ASP A 237 -13.58 -5.78 1.18
C ASP A 237 -14.01 -5.01 -0.08
N GLN A 238 -14.63 -5.69 -1.06
CA GLN A 238 -15.11 -5.08 -2.29
C GLN A 238 -16.26 -4.08 -2.06
N GLU A 239 -17.11 -4.34 -1.06
CA GLU A 239 -18.15 -3.41 -0.60
C GLU A 239 -17.52 -2.15 0.01
N GLY A 240 -16.53 -2.30 0.91
CA GLY A 240 -15.79 -1.19 1.50
C GLY A 240 -15.03 -0.36 0.45
N MET A 241 -14.38 -1.02 -0.53
CA MET A 241 -13.75 -0.34 -1.67
C MET A 241 -14.77 0.48 -2.48
N SER A 242 -15.96 -0.09 -2.73
CA SER A 242 -17.02 0.62 -3.43
C SER A 242 -17.53 1.84 -2.67
N GLN A 243 -17.72 1.71 -1.36
CA GLN A 243 -18.17 2.81 -0.50
C GLN A 243 -17.15 3.94 -0.48
N MET A 244 -15.86 3.62 -0.25
CA MET A 244 -14.79 4.61 -0.26
C MET A 244 -14.68 5.32 -1.62
N CYS A 245 -14.74 4.57 -2.73
CA CYS A 245 -14.66 5.17 -4.06
C CYS A 245 -15.80 6.16 -4.31
N LYS A 246 -17.03 5.81 -3.94
CA LYS A 246 -18.19 6.70 -4.08
C LYS A 246 -18.07 7.93 -3.18
N PHE A 247 -17.60 7.75 -1.95
CA PHE A 247 -17.33 8.86 -1.03
C PHE A 247 -16.36 9.87 -1.66
N LEU A 248 -15.24 9.40 -2.21
CA LEU A 248 -14.25 10.27 -2.86
C LEU A 248 -14.79 10.95 -4.13
N VAL A 249 -15.51 10.22 -4.99
CA VAL A 249 -16.13 10.82 -6.19
C VAL A 249 -17.13 11.90 -5.79
N ASN A 250 -18.02 11.59 -4.85
CA ASN A 250 -19.04 12.53 -4.38
C ASN A 250 -18.41 13.76 -3.72
N GLY A 251 -17.37 13.59 -2.90
CA GLY A 251 -16.66 14.72 -2.29
C GLY A 251 -16.07 15.71 -3.29
N LEU A 252 -15.80 15.29 -4.53
CA LEU A 252 -15.30 16.17 -5.59
C LEU A 252 -16.41 16.91 -6.35
N VAL A 253 -17.60 16.30 -6.47
CA VAL A 253 -18.61 16.75 -7.44
C VAL A 253 -19.97 17.07 -6.83
N SER A 254 -20.19 16.85 -5.53
CA SER A 254 -21.53 16.96 -4.92
C SER A 254 -22.08 18.38 -4.96
N ASP A 255 -21.26 19.39 -4.67
CA ASP A 255 -21.59 20.81 -4.74
C ASP A 255 -21.91 21.25 -6.17
N ILE A 256 -21.09 20.83 -7.14
CA ILE A 256 -21.32 21.08 -8.58
C ILE A 256 -22.64 20.44 -9.02
N ARG A 257 -22.86 19.19 -8.61
CA ARG A 257 -24.08 18.44 -8.91
C ARG A 257 -25.31 19.11 -8.30
N GLU A 258 -25.21 19.60 -7.07
CA GLU A 258 -26.31 20.29 -6.40
C GLU A 258 -26.65 21.61 -7.09
N GLU A 259 -25.66 22.45 -7.40
CA GLU A 259 -25.86 23.71 -8.11
C GLU A 259 -26.49 23.48 -9.49
N LEU A 260 -25.98 22.49 -10.24
CA LEU A 260 -26.49 22.13 -11.55
C LEU A 260 -27.94 21.65 -11.46
N ASN A 261 -28.25 20.77 -10.51
CA ASN A 261 -29.60 20.26 -10.29
C ASN A 261 -30.58 21.39 -9.95
N GLN A 262 -30.18 22.36 -9.11
CA GLN A 262 -31.02 23.51 -8.78
C GLN A 262 -31.41 24.33 -10.03
N LYS A 263 -30.50 24.43 -11.01
CA LYS A 263 -30.70 25.23 -12.23
C LYS A 263 -31.37 24.49 -13.39
N THR A 264 -31.38 23.16 -13.41
CA THR A 264 -31.71 22.38 -14.63
C THR A 264 -32.77 21.31 -14.43
N LYS A 265 -33.16 21.01 -13.18
CA LYS A 265 -34.08 19.90 -12.88
C LYS A 265 -35.44 20.05 -13.55
N MET A 266 -35.99 21.27 -13.62
CA MET A 266 -37.30 21.49 -14.25
C MET A 266 -37.26 21.20 -15.75
N GLU A 267 -36.21 21.65 -16.42
CA GLU A 267 -35.98 21.44 -17.85
C GLU A 267 -35.75 19.96 -18.16
N ILE A 268 -34.98 19.26 -17.34
CA ILE A 268 -34.73 17.82 -17.50
C ILE A 268 -36.02 17.02 -17.33
N ASN A 269 -36.82 17.32 -16.30
CA ASN A 269 -38.12 16.68 -16.09
C ASN A 269 -39.08 16.96 -17.28
N HIS A 270 -39.08 18.19 -17.81
CA HIS A 270 -39.89 18.53 -18.97
C HIS A 270 -39.44 17.76 -20.23
N PHE A 271 -38.13 17.65 -20.45
CA PHE A 271 -37.55 16.89 -21.55
C PHE A 271 -37.84 15.38 -21.43
N GLY A 272 -37.75 14.81 -20.22
CA GLY A 272 -38.13 13.44 -19.91
C GLY A 272 -39.58 13.17 -20.30
N ASN A 273 -40.52 13.95 -19.77
CA ASN A 273 -41.94 13.85 -20.08
C ASN A 273 -42.23 13.93 -21.59
N SER A 274 -41.60 14.90 -22.28
CA SER A 274 -41.79 15.11 -23.71
C SER A 274 -41.25 13.93 -24.55
N SER A 275 -40.08 13.41 -24.18
CA SER A 275 -39.46 12.26 -24.84
C SER A 275 -40.29 10.99 -24.68
N MET A 276 -40.84 10.73 -23.48
CA MET A 276 -41.69 9.57 -23.25
C MET A 276 -43.01 9.67 -24.02
N LYS A 277 -43.59 10.87 -24.13
CA LYS A 277 -44.77 11.11 -24.96
C LYS A 277 -44.50 10.83 -26.44
N LEU A 278 -43.35 11.30 -26.95
CA LEU A 278 -42.93 11.04 -28.33
C LEU A 278 -42.71 9.55 -28.60
N LEU A 279 -42.04 8.84 -27.69
CA LEU A 279 -41.81 7.39 -27.83
C LEU A 279 -43.12 6.61 -27.91
N ARG A 280 -44.12 6.95 -27.08
CA ARG A 280 -45.46 6.35 -27.15
C ARG A 280 -46.17 6.63 -28.47
N GLN A 281 -45.94 7.78 -29.08
CA GLN A 281 -46.50 8.12 -30.39
C GLN A 281 -45.83 7.36 -31.53
N LEU A 282 -44.50 7.19 -31.47
CA LEU A 282 -43.73 6.45 -32.47
C LEU A 282 -43.98 4.94 -32.42
N TYR A 283 -44.23 4.40 -31.22
CA TYR A 283 -44.47 2.97 -31.01
C TYR A 283 -45.77 2.73 -30.19
N PRO A 284 -46.96 2.92 -30.79
CA PRO A 284 -48.23 2.80 -30.07
C PRO A 284 -48.53 1.39 -29.54
N GLU A 285 -48.03 0.37 -30.22
CA GLU A 285 -48.16 -1.05 -29.82
C GLU A 285 -46.99 -1.54 -28.95
N GLY A 286 -46.05 -0.64 -28.62
CA GLY A 286 -44.91 -0.96 -27.76
C GLY A 286 -45.30 -1.15 -26.29
N ASN A 287 -44.41 -1.76 -25.52
CA ASN A 287 -44.60 -1.88 -24.07
C ASN A 287 -44.74 -0.50 -23.41
N PRO A 288 -45.64 -0.33 -22.42
CA PRO A 288 -45.79 0.93 -21.71
C PRO A 288 -44.49 1.32 -21.00
N ILE A 289 -44.04 2.56 -21.24
CA ILE A 289 -42.89 3.12 -20.53
C ILE A 289 -43.27 3.38 -19.07
N THR A 290 -42.52 2.82 -18.15
CA THR A 290 -42.73 2.93 -16.70
C THR A 290 -42.15 4.23 -16.14
N SER A 291 -42.61 4.65 -14.95
CA SER A 291 -42.04 5.80 -14.24
C SER A 291 -40.55 5.59 -13.92
N LEU A 292 -40.17 4.36 -13.56
CA LEU A 292 -38.77 4.02 -13.29
C LEU A 292 -37.88 4.23 -14.52
N GLN A 293 -38.34 3.84 -15.72
CA GLN A 293 -37.59 4.06 -16.96
C GLN A 293 -37.43 5.55 -17.27
N GLN A 294 -38.42 6.36 -16.94
CA GLN A 294 -38.33 7.81 -17.08
C GLN A 294 -37.34 8.41 -16.08
N GLU A 295 -37.41 8.03 -14.80
CA GLU A 295 -36.46 8.48 -13.77
C GLU A 295 -35.02 8.10 -14.12
N GLU A 296 -34.79 6.89 -14.63
CA GLU A 296 -33.47 6.45 -15.12
C GLU A 296 -32.99 7.28 -16.31
N PHE A 297 -33.88 7.64 -17.24
CA PHE A 297 -33.55 8.50 -18.37
C PHE A 297 -33.16 9.91 -17.91
N GLU A 298 -33.97 10.52 -17.04
CA GLU A 298 -33.71 11.84 -16.47
C GLU A 298 -32.38 11.85 -15.69
N ALA A 299 -32.11 10.81 -14.88
CA ALA A 299 -30.85 10.66 -14.17
C ALA A 299 -29.64 10.57 -15.11
N LYS A 300 -29.77 9.86 -16.25
CA LYS A 300 -28.72 9.78 -17.28
C LYS A 300 -28.48 11.13 -17.95
N VAL A 301 -29.52 11.89 -18.26
CA VAL A 301 -29.39 13.25 -18.81
C VAL A 301 -28.65 14.17 -17.82
N SER A 302 -29.04 14.14 -16.54
CA SER A 302 -28.36 14.90 -15.47
C SER A 302 -26.89 14.51 -15.32
N ALA A 303 -26.58 13.21 -15.37
CA ALA A 303 -25.21 12.71 -15.28
C ALA A 303 -24.34 13.22 -16.45
N LEU A 304 -24.86 13.21 -17.68
CA LEU A 304 -24.16 13.73 -18.85
C LEU A 304 -23.92 15.24 -18.75
N LEU A 305 -24.91 15.99 -18.29
CA LEU A 305 -24.77 17.43 -18.11
C LEU A 305 -23.74 17.79 -17.04
N LEU A 306 -23.69 17.02 -15.94
CA LEU A 306 -22.64 17.12 -14.93
C LEU A 306 -21.25 16.87 -15.54
N GLY A 307 -21.13 15.84 -16.39
CA GLY A 307 -19.87 15.54 -17.07
C GLY A 307 -19.39 16.67 -17.97
N ILE A 308 -20.27 17.22 -18.80
CA ILE A 308 -19.96 18.38 -19.66
C ILE A 308 -19.55 19.58 -18.82
N THR A 309 -20.25 19.83 -17.70
CA THR A 309 -19.94 20.94 -16.79
C THR A 309 -18.53 20.78 -16.20
N ILE A 310 -18.20 19.59 -15.71
CA ILE A 310 -16.87 19.32 -15.14
C ILE A 310 -15.77 19.48 -16.19
N LEU A 311 -15.94 18.90 -17.37
CA LEU A 311 -14.95 18.95 -18.46
C LEU A 311 -14.76 20.35 -19.06
N SER A 312 -15.77 21.21 -18.99
CA SER A 312 -15.72 22.56 -19.56
C SER A 312 -15.23 23.62 -18.57
N GLN A 313 -15.46 23.42 -17.27
CA GLN A 313 -15.18 24.43 -16.24
C GLN A 313 -13.98 24.10 -15.33
N TYR A 314 -13.56 22.83 -15.26
CA TYR A 314 -12.52 22.40 -14.33
C TYR A 314 -11.40 21.67 -15.05
N ASP A 315 -10.18 22.20 -14.90
CA ASP A 315 -8.98 21.47 -15.27
C ASP A 315 -8.59 20.44 -14.18
N PRO A 316 -7.69 19.48 -14.49
CA PRO A 316 -7.27 18.48 -13.52
C PRO A 316 -6.65 19.04 -12.24
N GLU A 317 -5.95 20.17 -12.31
CA GLU A 317 -5.25 20.76 -11.15
C GLU A 317 -6.24 21.40 -10.19
N ALA A 318 -7.23 22.13 -10.70
CA ALA A 318 -8.33 22.70 -9.92
C ALA A 318 -9.09 21.62 -9.13
N LEU A 319 -9.28 20.43 -9.73
CA LEU A 319 -9.90 19.30 -9.03
C LEU A 319 -9.01 18.72 -7.92
N LYS A 320 -7.68 18.73 -8.06
CA LYS A 320 -6.77 18.33 -6.97
C LYS A 320 -6.81 19.33 -5.82
N VAL A 321 -6.73 20.62 -6.14
CA VAL A 321 -6.83 21.70 -5.15
C VAL A 321 -8.13 21.53 -4.38
N LYS A 322 -9.24 21.35 -5.09
CA LYS A 322 -10.54 21.09 -4.47
C LYS A 322 -10.52 19.86 -3.57
N ALA A 323 -10.00 18.72 -4.04
CA ALA A 323 -9.88 17.49 -3.24
C ALA A 323 -9.14 17.73 -1.92
N LYS A 324 -8.05 18.50 -1.97
CA LYS A 324 -7.25 18.85 -0.80
C LYS A 324 -7.99 19.82 0.12
N THR A 325 -8.63 20.86 -0.43
CA THR A 325 -9.41 21.85 0.32
C THR A 325 -10.60 21.25 1.06
N VAL A 326 -11.28 20.26 0.47
CA VAL A 326 -12.37 19.53 1.15
C VAL A 326 -11.88 18.41 2.06
N GLY A 327 -10.56 18.27 2.27
CA GLY A 327 -9.98 17.33 3.21
C GLY A 327 -10.00 15.87 2.77
N LEU A 328 -10.09 15.59 1.47
CA LEU A 328 -9.99 14.21 0.97
C LEU A 328 -8.53 13.72 1.06
N PRO A 329 -8.30 12.44 1.39
CA PRO A 329 -6.96 11.86 1.43
C PRO A 329 -6.33 11.72 0.02
N GLY A 330 -7.11 11.97 -1.02
CA GLY A 330 -6.73 11.77 -2.41
C GLY A 330 -7.97 11.68 -3.30
N TYR A 331 -7.82 11.10 -4.48
CA TYR A 331 -8.91 10.94 -5.43
C TYR A 331 -8.77 9.65 -6.27
N PRO A 332 -9.89 9.07 -6.73
CA PRO A 332 -9.86 7.89 -7.58
C PRO A 332 -9.36 8.29 -8.97
N VAL A 333 -8.58 7.43 -9.60
CA VAL A 333 -7.99 7.66 -10.92
C VAL A 333 -8.59 6.71 -11.95
N ARG A 334 -8.89 5.48 -11.53
CA ARG A 334 -9.46 4.44 -12.39
C ARG A 334 -10.24 3.42 -11.59
N ILE A 335 -11.34 2.91 -12.13
CA ILE A 335 -12.11 1.82 -11.53
C ILE A 335 -12.27 0.66 -12.52
N PHE A 336 -12.33 -0.56 -11.97
CA PHE A 336 -12.70 -1.76 -12.70
C PHE A 336 -13.92 -2.38 -12.02
N TYR A 337 -15.02 -2.48 -12.76
CA TYR A 337 -16.28 -3.00 -12.24
C TYR A 337 -16.94 -3.93 -13.26
N LYS A 338 -17.89 -4.72 -12.80
CA LYS A 338 -18.75 -5.51 -13.67
C LYS A 338 -20.02 -4.73 -13.95
N ASN A 339 -20.37 -4.53 -15.21
CA ASN A 339 -21.65 -3.91 -15.56
C ASN A 339 -22.81 -4.92 -15.38
N ALA A 340 -24.04 -4.46 -15.57
CA ALA A 340 -25.26 -5.27 -15.44
C ALA A 340 -25.25 -6.55 -16.31
N ASN A 341 -24.51 -6.54 -17.43
CA ASN A 341 -24.36 -7.68 -18.34
C ASN A 341 -23.17 -8.59 -17.96
N ALA A 342 -22.61 -8.43 -16.75
CA ALA A 342 -21.45 -9.14 -16.24
C ALA A 342 -20.14 -8.98 -17.03
N ASN A 343 -20.09 -8.04 -17.99
CA ASN A 343 -18.87 -7.68 -18.71
C ASN A 343 -17.94 -6.86 -17.82
N THR A 344 -16.63 -7.09 -17.96
CA THR A 344 -15.63 -6.34 -17.21
C THR A 344 -15.41 -5.00 -17.89
N SER A 345 -15.82 -3.92 -17.23
CA SER A 345 -15.66 -2.55 -17.72
C SER A 345 -14.61 -1.82 -16.89
N SER A 346 -13.97 -0.82 -17.50
CA SER A 346 -13.08 0.10 -16.77
C SER A 346 -13.30 1.52 -17.25
N THR A 347 -13.24 2.49 -16.34
CA THR A 347 -13.29 3.93 -16.65
C THR A 347 -12.24 4.66 -15.83
N GLY A 348 -11.74 5.78 -16.35
CA GLY A 348 -10.67 6.58 -15.75
C GLY A 348 -9.37 6.58 -16.58
N THR A 349 -8.29 7.08 -15.99
CA THR A 349 -7.00 7.27 -16.65
C THR A 349 -5.90 6.42 -16.02
N LYS A 350 -4.71 6.40 -16.64
CA LYS A 350 -3.49 5.88 -16.01
C LYS A 350 -2.66 6.98 -15.36
N ARG A 351 -2.93 8.25 -15.67
CA ARG A 351 -2.19 9.42 -15.18
C ARG A 351 -2.61 9.71 -13.75
N VAL A 352 -1.64 9.75 -12.82
CA VAL A 352 -1.91 10.01 -11.40
C VAL A 352 -2.47 11.42 -11.19
N GLU A 353 -2.19 12.32 -12.11
CA GLU A 353 -2.56 13.72 -12.06
C GLU A 353 -4.04 13.97 -12.34
N ASN A 354 -4.77 13.02 -12.95
CA ASN A 354 -6.16 13.25 -13.31
C ASN A 354 -7.09 12.38 -12.47
N SER A 355 -8.09 13.02 -11.85
CA SER A 355 -9.19 12.32 -11.19
C SER A 355 -10.10 11.65 -12.21
N ILE A 356 -10.72 10.54 -11.81
CA ILE A 356 -11.72 9.79 -12.59
C ILE A 356 -12.89 10.67 -13.03
N VAL A 357 -13.19 11.74 -12.30
CA VAL A 357 -14.28 12.68 -12.64
C VAL A 357 -14.00 13.47 -13.92
N THR A 358 -12.77 13.43 -14.44
CA THR A 358 -12.43 13.98 -15.76
C THR A 358 -12.60 12.97 -16.89
N ALA A 359 -13.08 11.75 -16.62
CA ALA A 359 -13.33 10.75 -17.64
C ALA A 359 -14.77 10.85 -18.16
N GLU A 360 -14.95 11.16 -19.45
CA GLU A 360 -16.26 11.19 -20.12
C GLU A 360 -17.07 9.89 -19.89
N THR A 361 -16.38 8.74 -19.94
CA THR A 361 -16.98 7.42 -19.76
C THR A 361 -17.51 7.19 -18.34
N LEU A 362 -17.09 7.97 -17.34
CA LEU A 362 -17.68 7.90 -16.00
C LEU A 362 -19.15 8.32 -16.04
N TYR A 363 -19.46 9.43 -16.72
CA TYR A 363 -20.81 10.01 -16.73
C TYR A 363 -21.81 9.20 -17.54
N SER A 364 -21.34 8.55 -18.60
CA SER A 364 -22.14 7.56 -19.35
C SER A 364 -22.53 6.34 -18.50
N LEU A 365 -21.78 6.08 -17.43
CA LEU A 365 -21.89 4.88 -16.60
C LEU A 365 -22.15 5.24 -15.13
N LEU A 366 -22.47 6.50 -14.84
CA LEU A 366 -22.48 7.02 -13.46
C LEU A 366 -23.58 6.35 -12.64
N THR A 367 -24.75 6.17 -13.23
CA THR A 367 -25.86 5.45 -12.61
C THR A 367 -25.49 4.01 -12.27
N ASP A 368 -24.81 3.31 -13.19
CA ASP A 368 -24.37 1.93 -12.99
C ASP A 368 -23.29 1.85 -11.90
N PHE A 369 -22.37 2.82 -11.89
CA PHE A 369 -21.34 2.93 -10.86
C PHE A 369 -21.94 3.23 -9.48
N GLU A 370 -22.89 4.16 -9.38
CA GLU A 370 -23.59 4.51 -8.13
C GLU A 370 -24.39 3.32 -7.59
N ASN A 371 -24.91 2.45 -8.46
CA ASN A 371 -25.60 1.23 -8.08
C ASN A 371 -24.66 0.03 -7.85
N THR A 372 -23.40 0.10 -8.27
CA THR A 372 -22.44 -0.99 -8.10
C THR A 372 -22.14 -1.20 -6.62
N LYS A 373 -22.38 -2.43 -6.11
CA LYS A 373 -22.09 -2.77 -4.71
C LYS A 373 -20.63 -3.18 -4.47
N TYR A 374 -19.98 -3.73 -5.49
CA TYR A 374 -18.69 -4.40 -5.35
C TYR A 374 -17.66 -3.85 -6.35
N LEU A 375 -16.51 -3.39 -5.86
CA LEU A 375 -15.36 -3.06 -6.70
C LEU A 375 -14.26 -4.10 -6.51
N ARG A 376 -13.90 -4.81 -7.59
CA ARG A 376 -12.82 -5.82 -7.55
C ARG A 376 -11.43 -5.17 -7.53
N SER A 377 -11.28 -4.08 -8.28
CA SER A 377 -10.01 -3.36 -8.43
C SER A 377 -10.27 -1.89 -8.73
N TRP A 378 -9.42 -1.01 -8.20
CA TRP A 378 -9.41 0.41 -8.54
C TRP A 378 -8.03 1.01 -8.29
N SER A 379 -7.80 2.20 -8.83
CA SER A 379 -6.59 2.98 -8.65
C SER A 379 -6.92 4.31 -8.02
N MET A 380 -6.09 4.73 -7.08
CA MET A 380 -6.26 5.96 -6.32
C MET A 380 -4.95 6.75 -6.31
N ALA A 381 -5.04 8.07 -6.43
CA ALA A 381 -3.96 8.99 -6.16
C ALA A 381 -4.11 9.45 -4.71
N TRP A 382 -3.05 9.33 -3.90
CA TRP A 382 -3.02 9.71 -2.50
C TRP A 382 -2.12 10.93 -2.34
N PHE A 383 -2.55 11.93 -1.60
CA PHE A 383 -1.67 13.04 -1.25
C PHE A 383 -0.53 12.54 -0.37
N THR A 384 0.69 12.95 -0.69
CA THR A 384 1.89 12.60 0.09
C THR A 384 1.95 13.36 1.40
N ASP A 385 1.56 14.64 1.39
CA ASP A 385 1.35 15.39 2.62
C ASP A 385 -0.02 15.04 3.20
N VAL A 386 0.00 14.39 4.36
CA VAL A 386 -1.21 13.99 5.09
C VAL A 386 -1.82 15.18 5.83
N ASN A 387 -1.10 16.31 5.97
CA ASN A 387 -1.59 17.50 6.63
C ASN A 387 -2.58 18.26 5.69
N PRO A 388 -3.85 18.43 6.09
CA PRO A 388 -4.82 19.18 5.30
C PRO A 388 -4.54 20.69 5.28
N SER A 389 -3.72 21.20 6.20
CA SER A 389 -3.42 22.62 6.35
C SER A 389 -2.50 23.16 5.24
N ASN A 390 -1.78 22.28 4.55
CA ASN A 390 -0.88 22.63 3.47
C ASN A 390 -1.55 22.37 2.11
N ALA A 391 -2.46 23.26 1.72
CA ALA A 391 -3.23 23.12 0.49
C ALA A 391 -2.39 23.33 -0.79
N GLN A 392 -1.14 23.78 -0.68
CA GLN A 392 -0.25 24.00 -1.82
C GLN A 392 0.56 22.76 -2.22
N ASP A 393 0.76 21.81 -1.31
CA ASP A 393 1.38 20.53 -1.67
C ASP A 393 0.33 19.58 -2.27
N LEU A 394 0.38 19.47 -3.59
CA LEU A 394 -0.49 18.62 -4.41
C LEU A 394 0.23 17.37 -4.91
N ASP A 395 1.40 17.06 -4.35
CA ASP A 395 2.14 15.86 -4.69
C ASP A 395 1.36 14.61 -4.30
N VAL A 396 1.38 13.63 -5.20
CA VAL A 396 0.54 12.44 -5.11
C VAL A 396 1.29 11.17 -5.47
N ILE A 397 0.91 10.06 -4.84
CA ILE A 397 1.35 8.72 -5.20
C ILE A 397 0.15 7.87 -5.61
N GLN A 398 0.27 7.18 -6.74
CA GLN A 398 -0.76 6.27 -7.19
C GLN A 398 -0.64 4.91 -6.50
N THR A 399 -1.77 4.34 -6.09
CA THR A 399 -1.88 2.92 -5.73
C THR A 399 -2.87 2.20 -6.64
N VAL A 400 -2.67 0.90 -6.80
CA VAL A 400 -3.65 -0.03 -7.36
C VAL A 400 -4.09 -0.96 -6.23
N ILE A 401 -5.39 -0.97 -5.94
CA ILE A 401 -5.98 -1.71 -4.83
C ILE A 401 -6.86 -2.81 -5.40
N GLU A 402 -6.68 -4.04 -4.93
CA GLU A 402 -7.36 -5.22 -5.45
C GLU A 402 -7.82 -6.12 -4.32
N SER A 403 -9.04 -6.64 -4.43
CA SER A 403 -9.57 -7.65 -3.53
C SER A 403 -9.93 -8.91 -4.29
N THR A 404 -9.30 -10.02 -3.91
CA THR A 404 -9.51 -11.35 -4.47
C THR A 404 -9.93 -12.32 -3.36
N LYS A 405 -10.24 -13.58 -3.73
CA LYS A 405 -10.61 -14.62 -2.75
C LYS A 405 -9.53 -14.86 -1.69
N ASN A 406 -8.27 -14.64 -2.04
CA ASN A 406 -7.14 -15.06 -1.20
C ASN A 406 -6.40 -13.87 -0.57
N CYS A 407 -6.61 -12.65 -1.07
CA CYS A 407 -5.89 -11.48 -0.56
C CYS A 407 -6.59 -10.15 -0.86
N PHE A 408 -6.30 -9.18 0.01
CA PHE A 408 -6.46 -7.76 -0.26
C PHE A 408 -5.07 -7.16 -0.47
N ARG A 409 -4.81 -6.59 -1.65
CA ARG A 409 -3.49 -6.14 -2.07
C ARG A 409 -3.51 -4.67 -2.48
N VAL A 410 -2.46 -3.95 -2.10
CA VAL A 410 -2.19 -2.57 -2.49
C VAL A 410 -0.81 -2.49 -3.13
N ASN A 411 -0.76 -2.06 -4.39
CA ASN A 411 0.49 -1.86 -5.12
C ASN A 411 0.75 -0.37 -5.27
N PHE A 412 1.79 0.13 -4.60
CA PHE A 412 2.26 1.50 -4.72
C PHE A 412 3.04 1.67 -6.04
N LYS A 413 2.59 2.58 -6.91
CA LYS A 413 3.23 2.90 -8.19
C LYS A 413 4.24 4.04 -8.03
N ALA A 414 5.03 4.02 -6.95
CA ALA A 414 6.07 5.00 -6.70
C ALA A 414 7.44 4.52 -7.20
N ARG A 415 8.21 5.42 -7.81
CA ARG A 415 9.65 5.23 -8.09
C ARG A 415 10.55 5.78 -6.97
N ARG A 416 9.95 6.52 -6.03
CA ARG A 416 10.61 7.11 -4.86
C ARG A 416 10.27 6.31 -3.60
N ASN A 417 10.99 6.58 -2.52
CA ASN A 417 10.67 6.04 -1.20
C ASN A 417 9.29 6.54 -0.75
N LEU A 418 8.53 5.66 -0.10
CA LEU A 418 7.16 5.93 0.36
C LEU A 418 7.15 6.63 1.71
N GLY A 419 7.93 6.12 2.67
CA GLY A 419 7.90 6.58 4.06
C GLY A 419 6.79 5.89 4.86
N LYS A 420 6.98 5.82 6.17
CA LYS A 420 6.09 5.09 7.09
C LYS A 420 4.72 5.73 7.16
N GLU A 421 4.68 7.05 7.27
CA GLU A 421 3.45 7.84 7.44
C GLU A 421 2.50 7.66 6.26
N LEU A 422 3.02 7.73 5.03
CA LEU A 422 2.22 7.54 3.82
C LEU A 422 1.67 6.12 3.74
N ILE A 423 2.50 5.11 4.00
CA ILE A 423 2.06 3.71 3.99
C ILE A 423 0.91 3.55 4.99
N HIS A 424 1.10 3.94 6.25
CA HIS A 424 0.07 3.81 7.27
C HIS A 424 -1.18 4.62 6.95
N ASN A 425 -1.07 5.84 6.40
CA ASN A 425 -2.23 6.62 5.95
C ASN A 425 -3.06 5.86 4.89
N VAL A 426 -2.40 5.24 3.91
CA VAL A 426 -3.07 4.41 2.89
C VAL A 426 -3.74 3.18 3.51
N ILE A 427 -3.01 2.44 4.34
CA ILE A 427 -3.49 1.17 4.93
C ILE A 427 -4.64 1.41 5.89
N ASP A 428 -4.52 2.40 6.79
CA ASP A 428 -5.55 2.76 7.76
C ASP A 428 -6.79 3.33 7.07
N GLY A 429 -6.60 4.21 6.08
CA GLY A 429 -7.68 4.77 5.27
C GLY A 429 -8.49 3.70 4.55
N LEU A 430 -7.84 2.67 4.01
CA LEU A 430 -8.53 1.53 3.40
C LEU A 430 -9.23 0.65 4.44
N ASN A 431 -8.56 0.35 5.56
CA ASN A 431 -9.11 -0.50 6.62
C ASN A 431 -10.33 0.11 7.31
N ALA A 432 -10.44 1.44 7.38
CA ALA A 432 -11.62 2.14 7.92
C ALA A 432 -12.93 1.79 7.19
N TYR A 433 -12.85 1.38 5.92
CA TYR A 433 -14.00 0.95 5.12
C TYR A 433 -14.19 -0.57 5.08
N ARG A 434 -13.22 -1.35 5.56
CA ARG A 434 -13.27 -2.81 5.57
C ARG A 434 -13.85 -3.31 6.90
N ASN A 435 -15.09 -2.96 7.25
CA ASN A 435 -15.64 -3.26 8.58
C ASN A 435 -16.24 -4.68 8.68
N TYR A 436 -15.50 -5.58 9.32
CA TYR A 436 -15.90 -6.93 9.74
C TYR A 436 -14.89 -7.50 10.74
#